data_AF-A0A7C4A1X4-F1
#
_entry.id   AF-A0A7C4A1X4-F1
#
_cell.length_a   1.000
_cell.length_b   1.000
_cell.length_c   1.000
_cell.angle_alpha   90.00
_cell.angle_beta   90.00
_cell.angle_gamma   90.00
#
_symmetry.space_group_name_H-M   'P 1'
#
loop_
_entity.id
_entity.type
_entity.pdbx_description
1 polymer ?
#
loop_
_entity_poly.entity_id
_entity_poly.type
_entity_poly.pdbx_seq_one_letter_code
_entity_poly.pdbx_strand_id
1 'polypeptide(L)'
;IETYKTMAMLGFARTRDMSARLAAVGGELSALVQGLGDLARQPEDDLTALLALSGRLEALDAETSFRFGATQAYETIVHQRIEVLREARFDGRQTFAEFMKRRFDPAMRTVQSTERRLKALGKRAERAGNLLRTMVDVERSAQNQQVLESMDKRADLQLRLQETVEGLSVVAISYYAVSLTAYLTYPLTGYLGISKGVLTAALVVPVILLVWLMVRRIKHHVSK
;
A
#
# COMPACT_ATOMS: atom_id res chain seq x y z
N ILE A 1 -3.45 55.02 -2.18
CA ILE A 1 -4.20 54.02 -2.98
C ILE A 1 -3.33 53.47 -4.11
N GLU A 2 -2.81 54.32 -5.00
CA GLU A 2 -1.98 53.91 -6.15
C GLU A 2 -0.79 53.01 -5.77
N THR A 3 -0.03 53.34 -4.73
CA THR A 3 1.10 52.51 -4.27
C THR A 3 0.67 51.07 -3.96
N TYR A 4 -0.43 50.89 -3.21
CA TYR A 4 -0.94 49.56 -2.86
C TYR A 4 -1.53 48.84 -4.06
N LYS A 5 -2.20 49.56 -4.97
CA LYS A 5 -2.65 49.00 -6.27
C LYS A 5 -1.47 48.41 -7.04
N THR A 6 -0.39 49.18 -7.20
CA THR A 6 0.80 48.74 -7.93
C THR A 6 1.45 47.52 -7.25
N MET A 7 1.54 47.51 -5.92
CA MET A 7 2.07 46.38 -5.18
C MET A 7 1.20 45.12 -5.30
N ALA A 8 -0.13 45.26 -5.26
CA ALA A 8 -1.07 44.17 -5.46
C ALA A 8 -0.94 43.56 -6.88
N MET A 9 -0.76 44.40 -7.90
CA MET A 9 -0.62 43.98 -9.30
C MET A 9 0.63 43.14 -9.59
N LEU A 10 1.64 43.15 -8.71
CA LEU A 10 2.81 42.27 -8.83
C LEU A 10 2.44 40.78 -8.75
N GLY A 11 1.39 40.43 -7.99
CA GLY A 11 0.86 39.06 -7.96
C GLY A 11 0.20 38.69 -9.28
N PHE A 12 -0.56 39.61 -9.87
CA PHE A 12 -1.24 39.40 -11.16
C PHE A 12 -0.24 39.10 -12.28
N ALA A 13 0.90 39.81 -12.34
CA ALA A 13 1.95 39.55 -13.32
C ALA A 13 2.46 38.09 -13.30
N ARG A 14 2.50 37.44 -12.12
CA ARG A 14 2.91 36.04 -11.97
C ARG A 14 1.85 35.02 -12.38
N THR A 15 0.58 35.42 -12.44
CA THR A 15 -0.52 34.47 -12.70
C THR A 15 -0.50 33.90 -14.12
N ARG A 16 0.00 34.65 -15.11
CA ARG A 16 -0.04 34.23 -16.52
C ARG A 16 0.81 32.99 -16.75
N ASP A 17 2.08 33.07 -16.37
CA ASP A 17 3.03 31.98 -16.55
C ASP A 17 2.67 30.78 -15.66
N MET A 18 2.20 31.05 -14.44
CA MET A 18 1.76 29.99 -13.54
C MET A 18 0.51 29.26 -14.05
N SER A 19 -0.44 29.97 -14.67
CA SER A 19 -1.66 29.34 -15.19
C SER A 19 -1.36 28.30 -16.27
N ALA A 20 -0.37 28.55 -17.13
CA ALA A 20 0.10 27.58 -18.12
C ALA A 20 0.75 26.36 -17.46
N ARG A 21 1.64 26.58 -16.47
CA ARG A 21 2.28 25.49 -15.71
C ARG A 21 1.26 24.62 -14.96
N LEU A 22 0.27 25.25 -14.30
CA LEU A 22 -0.82 24.54 -13.61
C LEU A 22 -1.72 23.77 -14.57
N ALA A 23 -1.89 24.23 -15.81
CA ALA A 23 -2.62 23.50 -16.83
C ALA A 23 -1.89 22.23 -17.26
N ALA A 24 -0.58 22.33 -17.50
CA ALA A 24 0.26 21.18 -17.83
C ALA A 24 0.26 20.14 -16.69
N VAL A 25 0.63 20.56 -15.47
CA VAL A 25 0.66 19.66 -14.30
C VAL A 25 -0.73 19.06 -14.02
N GLY A 26 -1.80 19.85 -14.17
CA GLY A 26 -3.15 19.35 -13.99
C GLY A 26 -3.56 18.29 -15.04
N GLY A 27 -3.11 18.46 -16.29
CA GLY A 27 -3.31 17.47 -17.35
C GLY A 27 -2.57 16.17 -17.07
N GLU A 28 -1.28 16.27 -16.73
CA GLU A 28 -0.44 15.12 -16.36
C GLU A 28 -1.00 14.36 -15.15
N LEU A 29 -1.42 15.07 -14.09
CA LEU A 29 -2.05 14.45 -12.92
C LEU A 29 -3.37 13.77 -13.28
N SER A 30 -4.17 14.36 -14.18
CA SER A 30 -5.41 13.74 -14.63
C SER A 30 -5.15 12.46 -15.42
N ALA A 31 -4.16 12.46 -16.30
CA ALA A 31 -3.78 11.29 -17.09
C ALA A 31 -3.21 10.16 -16.20
N LEU A 32 -2.41 10.53 -15.19
CA LEU A 32 -1.91 9.57 -14.20
C LEU A 32 -3.06 8.93 -13.44
N VAL A 33 -3.98 9.74 -12.89
CA VAL A 33 -5.13 9.24 -12.12
C VAL A 33 -6.09 8.41 -12.98
N GLN A 34 -6.27 8.73 -14.26
CA GLN A 34 -7.08 7.92 -15.16
C GLN A 34 -6.46 6.55 -15.48
N GLY A 35 -5.13 6.45 -15.41
CA GLY A 35 -4.41 5.19 -15.57
C GLY A 35 -4.26 4.37 -14.28
N LEU A 36 -4.61 4.93 -13.12
CA LEU A 36 -4.63 4.18 -11.86
C LEU A 36 -5.65 3.05 -11.98
N GLY A 37 -5.17 1.81 -11.96
CA GLY A 37 -5.99 0.60 -12.12
C GLY A 37 -5.78 -0.12 -13.46
N ASP A 38 -4.94 0.42 -14.35
CA ASP A 38 -4.48 -0.32 -15.53
C ASP A 38 -3.45 -1.38 -15.12
N LEU A 39 -3.80 -2.67 -15.27
CA LEU A 39 -2.97 -3.81 -14.89
C LEU A 39 -1.64 -3.88 -15.64
N ALA A 40 -1.51 -3.13 -16.75
CA ALA A 40 -0.27 -3.06 -17.52
C ALA A 40 0.81 -2.16 -16.89
N ARG A 41 0.45 -1.27 -15.95
CA ARG A 41 1.39 -0.34 -15.33
C ARG A 41 1.92 -0.84 -14.00
N GLN A 42 3.21 -0.62 -13.77
CA GLN A 42 3.80 -0.90 -12.46
C GLN A 42 3.44 0.22 -11.48
N PRO A 43 2.92 -0.12 -10.29
CA PRO A 43 2.59 0.88 -9.27
C PRO A 43 3.78 1.76 -8.83
N GLU A 44 5.01 1.27 -8.98
CA GLU A 44 6.24 2.00 -8.66
C GLU A 44 6.52 3.17 -9.63
N ASP A 45 6.22 2.97 -10.91
CA ASP A 45 6.33 4.01 -11.94
C ASP A 45 5.30 5.11 -11.71
N ASP A 46 4.05 4.71 -11.42
CA ASP A 46 2.97 5.65 -11.09
C ASP A 46 3.29 6.45 -9.81
N LEU A 47 3.93 5.82 -8.82
CA LEU A 47 4.35 6.50 -7.58
C LEU A 47 5.44 7.53 -7.87
N THR A 48 6.43 7.16 -8.67
CA THR A 48 7.52 8.06 -9.05
C THR A 48 7.00 9.27 -9.82
N ALA A 49 6.09 9.03 -10.78
CA ALA A 49 5.44 10.09 -11.55
C ALA A 49 4.61 11.02 -10.64
N LEU A 50 3.87 10.46 -9.68
CA LEU A 50 3.09 11.24 -8.74
C LEU A 50 3.97 12.09 -7.80
N LEU A 51 5.07 11.53 -7.31
CA LEU A 51 6.02 12.25 -6.46
C LEU A 51 6.65 13.43 -7.23
N ALA A 52 7.00 13.23 -8.50
CA ALA A 52 7.51 14.30 -9.36
C ALA A 52 6.48 15.41 -9.60
N LEU A 53 5.20 15.04 -9.85
CA LEU A 53 4.10 16.00 -9.97
C LEU A 53 3.85 16.77 -8.67
N SER A 54 3.85 16.07 -7.54
CA SER A 54 3.64 16.66 -6.21
C SER A 54 4.77 17.63 -5.87
N GLY A 55 6.02 17.25 -6.12
CA GLY A 55 7.18 18.14 -5.92
C GLY A 55 7.12 19.41 -6.78
N ARG A 56 6.64 19.33 -8.02
CA ARG A 56 6.41 20.52 -8.86
C ARG A 56 5.29 21.43 -8.31
N LEU A 57 4.22 20.86 -7.78
CA LEU A 57 3.14 21.64 -7.16
C LEU A 57 3.62 22.35 -5.89
N GLU A 58 4.34 21.65 -5.02
CA GLU A 58 4.93 22.22 -3.80
C GLU A 58 5.94 23.32 -4.12
N ALA A 59 6.79 23.13 -5.14
CA ALA A 59 7.71 24.16 -5.58
C ALA A 59 6.99 25.43 -6.06
N LEU A 60 5.90 25.28 -6.83
CA LEU A 60 5.08 26.42 -7.28
C LEU A 60 4.40 27.13 -6.11
N ASP A 61 3.92 26.38 -5.10
CA ASP A 61 3.29 26.96 -3.91
C ASP A 61 4.31 27.72 -3.05
N ALA A 62 5.48 27.12 -2.81
CA ALA A 62 6.58 27.77 -2.10
C ALA A 62 7.05 29.07 -2.80
N GLU A 63 7.14 29.07 -4.14
CA GLU A 63 7.56 30.24 -4.92
C GLU A 63 6.55 31.41 -4.86
N THR A 64 5.26 31.11 -4.73
CA THR A 64 4.18 32.08 -4.96
C THR A 64 3.33 32.44 -3.74
N SER A 65 3.31 31.60 -2.70
CA SER A 65 2.49 31.77 -1.49
C SER A 65 2.64 33.14 -0.84
N PHE A 66 3.88 33.59 -0.58
CA PHE A 66 4.14 34.90 0.00
C PHE A 66 3.62 36.05 -0.88
N ARG A 67 3.84 35.96 -2.20
CA ARG A 67 3.41 37.01 -3.14
C ARG A 67 1.90 37.09 -3.23
N PHE A 68 1.20 35.95 -3.26
CA PHE A 68 -0.26 35.91 -3.31
C PHE A 68 -0.89 36.40 -2.02
N GLY A 69 -0.36 36.01 -0.86
CA GLY A 69 -0.76 36.57 0.42
C GLY A 69 -0.56 38.09 0.49
N ALA A 70 0.58 38.58 0.02
CA ALA A 70 0.84 40.03 -0.05
C ALA A 70 -0.14 40.74 -1.00
N THR A 71 -0.43 40.16 -2.18
CA THR A 71 -1.40 40.72 -3.12
C THR A 71 -2.79 40.84 -2.50
N GLN A 72 -3.26 39.82 -1.77
CA GLN A 72 -4.55 39.86 -1.08
C GLN A 72 -4.59 40.92 0.03
N ALA A 73 -3.50 41.06 0.80
CA ALA A 73 -3.39 42.09 1.81
C ALA A 73 -3.44 43.50 1.19
N TYR A 74 -2.71 43.72 0.09
CA TYR A 74 -2.71 45.01 -0.61
C TYR A 74 -4.04 45.31 -1.31
N GLU A 75 -4.73 44.31 -1.88
CA GLU A 75 -6.10 44.45 -2.38
C GLU A 75 -7.03 44.98 -1.28
N THR A 76 -6.97 44.37 -0.10
CA THR A 76 -7.79 44.78 1.05
C THR A 76 -7.51 46.23 1.46
N ILE A 77 -6.24 46.65 1.51
CA ILE A 77 -5.88 48.04 1.82
C ILE A 77 -6.39 49.00 0.74
N VAL A 78 -6.34 48.64 -0.54
CA VAL A 78 -6.88 49.46 -1.62
C VAL A 78 -8.37 49.71 -1.39
N HIS A 79 -9.16 48.65 -1.14
CA HIS A 79 -10.60 48.79 -0.90
C HIS A 79 -10.91 49.61 0.36
N GLN A 80 -10.22 49.36 1.48
CA GLN A 80 -10.39 50.16 2.70
C GLN A 80 -10.12 51.64 2.48
N ARG A 81 -9.08 51.98 1.72
CA ARG A 81 -8.73 53.38 1.44
C ARG A 81 -9.74 54.05 0.52
N ILE A 82 -10.34 53.31 -0.41
CA ILE A 82 -11.43 53.81 -1.26
C ILE A 82 -12.67 54.08 -0.42
N GLU A 83 -13.02 53.17 0.50
CA GLU A 83 -14.19 53.31 1.38
C GLU A 83 -14.10 54.57 2.26
N VAL A 84 -12.92 54.88 2.79
CA VAL A 84 -12.67 56.08 3.61
C VAL A 84 -12.89 57.39 2.84
N LEU A 85 -12.84 57.39 1.50
CA LEU A 85 -13.15 58.57 0.70
C LEU A 85 -14.63 58.99 0.78
N ARG A 86 -15.51 58.09 1.25
CA ARG A 86 -16.96 58.33 1.39
C ARG A 86 -17.58 58.93 0.13
N GLU A 87 -17.24 58.35 -1.01
CA GLU A 87 -17.66 58.86 -2.32
C GLU A 87 -19.18 58.86 -2.46
N ALA A 88 -19.73 60.01 -2.88
CA ALA A 88 -21.09 60.13 -3.36
C ALA A 88 -21.09 60.29 -4.87
N ARG A 89 -22.14 59.82 -5.55
CA ARG A 89 -22.32 60.09 -6.97
C ARG A 89 -22.56 61.58 -7.19
N PHE A 90 -21.90 62.13 -8.19
CA PHE A 90 -22.05 63.54 -8.57
C PHE A 90 -22.36 63.64 -10.07
N ASP A 91 -23.52 64.22 -10.42
CA ASP A 91 -23.93 64.47 -11.82
C ASP A 91 -23.82 63.24 -12.74
N GLY A 92 -24.14 62.05 -12.22
CA GLY A 92 -24.06 60.80 -12.98
C GLY A 92 -22.63 60.36 -13.34
N ARG A 93 -21.59 61.01 -12.80
CA ARG A 93 -20.20 60.64 -13.02
C ARG A 93 -19.83 59.40 -12.20
N GLN A 94 -18.95 58.58 -12.77
CA GLN A 94 -18.44 57.37 -12.15
C GLN A 94 -17.60 57.71 -10.91
N THR A 95 -17.78 56.96 -9.83
CA THR A 95 -16.94 57.06 -8.63
C THR A 95 -15.61 56.34 -8.83
N PHE A 96 -14.59 56.68 -8.04
CA PHE A 96 -13.32 55.97 -8.07
C PHE A 96 -13.49 54.50 -7.67
N ALA A 97 -14.38 54.19 -6.72
CA ALA A 97 -14.77 52.83 -6.37
C ALA A 97 -15.32 52.05 -7.56
N GLU A 98 -16.24 52.63 -8.34
CA GLU A 98 -16.79 51.98 -9.53
C GLU A 98 -15.73 51.78 -10.63
N PHE A 99 -14.82 52.72 -10.79
CA PHE A 99 -13.69 52.60 -11.71
C PHE A 99 -12.77 51.44 -11.30
N MET A 100 -12.38 51.40 -10.03
CA MET A 100 -11.50 50.36 -9.48
C MET A 100 -12.15 48.98 -9.53
N LYS A 101 -13.45 48.88 -9.23
CA LYS A 101 -14.20 47.61 -9.34
C LYS A 101 -14.15 46.98 -10.74
N ARG A 102 -14.08 47.82 -11.78
CA ARG A 102 -14.01 47.37 -13.18
C ARG A 102 -12.58 47.12 -13.65
N ARG A 103 -11.59 47.89 -13.16
CA ARG A 103 -10.22 47.86 -13.70
C ARG A 103 -9.21 47.09 -12.85
N PHE A 104 -9.42 47.02 -11.54
CA PHE A 104 -8.51 46.41 -10.57
C PHE A 104 -9.01 45.05 -10.08
N ASP A 105 -10.26 44.97 -9.62
CA ASP A 105 -10.79 43.73 -9.03
C ASP A 105 -10.70 42.50 -9.97
N PRO A 106 -10.91 42.60 -11.30
CA PRO A 106 -10.76 41.43 -12.17
C PRO A 106 -9.35 40.82 -12.10
N ALA A 107 -8.31 41.64 -11.97
CA ALA A 107 -6.94 41.15 -11.84
C ALA A 107 -6.74 40.41 -10.52
N MET A 108 -7.31 40.91 -9.42
CA MET A 108 -7.24 40.25 -8.12
C MET A 108 -8.01 38.94 -8.10
N ARG A 109 -9.20 38.90 -8.71
CA ARG A 109 -9.96 37.65 -8.89
C ARG A 109 -9.17 36.60 -9.68
N THR A 110 -8.41 37.01 -10.70
CA THR A 110 -7.52 36.09 -11.42
C THR A 110 -6.46 35.50 -10.48
N VAL A 111 -5.77 36.33 -9.68
CA VAL A 111 -4.79 35.87 -8.68
C VAL A 111 -5.40 34.85 -7.73
N GLN A 112 -6.53 35.19 -7.12
CA GLN A 112 -7.23 34.30 -6.19
C GLN A 112 -7.69 32.99 -6.86
N SER A 113 -8.09 33.04 -8.14
CA SER A 113 -8.49 31.84 -8.89
C SER A 113 -7.30 30.92 -9.19
N THR A 114 -6.15 31.48 -9.56
CA THR A 114 -4.91 30.73 -9.80
C THR A 114 -4.42 30.08 -8.51
N GLU A 115 -4.43 30.81 -7.39
CA GLU A 115 -4.08 30.27 -6.07
C GLU A 115 -5.00 29.11 -5.67
N ARG A 116 -6.33 29.29 -5.81
CA ARG A 116 -7.31 28.23 -5.54
C ARG A 116 -7.07 26.99 -6.40
N ARG A 117 -6.72 27.19 -7.68
CA ARG A 117 -6.41 26.09 -8.60
C ARG A 117 -5.16 25.32 -8.17
N LEU A 118 -4.10 26.02 -7.77
CA LEU A 118 -2.88 25.40 -7.25
C LEU A 118 -3.18 24.53 -6.02
N LYS A 119 -3.88 25.08 -5.02
CA LYS A 119 -4.30 24.35 -3.82
C LYS A 119 -5.19 23.15 -4.14
N ALA A 120 -6.10 23.28 -5.10
CA ALA A 120 -6.97 22.18 -5.53
C ALA A 120 -6.19 21.05 -6.21
N LEU A 121 -5.17 21.37 -7.01
CA LEU A 121 -4.29 20.38 -7.62
C LEU A 121 -3.42 19.67 -6.57
N GLY A 122 -2.86 20.40 -5.60
CA GLY A 122 -2.12 19.80 -4.47
C GLY A 122 -2.96 18.77 -3.72
N LYS A 123 -4.19 19.15 -3.32
CA LYS A 123 -5.13 18.21 -2.68
C LYS A 123 -5.51 17.02 -3.56
N ARG A 124 -5.53 17.19 -4.89
CA ARG A 124 -5.83 16.09 -5.82
C ARG A 124 -4.64 15.13 -5.90
N ALA A 125 -3.42 15.64 -5.92
CA ALA A 125 -2.21 14.82 -5.89
C ALA A 125 -2.09 14.03 -4.58
N GLU A 126 -2.38 14.66 -3.44
CA GLU A 126 -2.44 14.00 -2.14
C GLU A 126 -3.43 12.82 -2.13
N ARG A 127 -4.67 13.05 -2.60
CA ARG A 127 -5.67 11.98 -2.70
C ARG A 127 -5.24 10.86 -3.65
N ALA A 128 -4.64 11.19 -4.80
CA ALA A 128 -4.11 10.20 -5.72
C ALA A 128 -3.02 9.34 -5.06
N GLY A 129 -2.17 9.94 -4.23
CA GLY A 129 -1.11 9.24 -3.50
C GLY A 129 -1.66 8.28 -2.46
N ASN A 130 -2.69 8.70 -1.73
CA ASN A 130 -3.37 7.83 -0.77
C ASN A 130 -4.03 6.63 -1.48
N LEU A 131 -4.69 6.86 -2.61
CA LEU A 131 -5.29 5.77 -3.41
C LEU A 131 -4.23 4.79 -3.93
N LEU A 132 -3.13 5.31 -4.48
CA LEU A 132 -2.04 4.48 -5.00
C LEU A 132 -1.41 3.63 -3.89
N ARG A 133 -1.18 4.22 -2.71
CA ARG A 133 -0.71 3.50 -1.52
C ARG A 133 -1.65 2.36 -1.14
N THR A 134 -2.96 2.62 -1.08
CA THR A 134 -3.95 1.58 -0.78
C THR A 134 -3.94 0.46 -1.83
N MET A 135 -3.84 0.78 -3.12
CA MET A 135 -3.77 -0.24 -4.16
C MET A 135 -2.50 -1.11 -4.05
N VAL A 136 -1.34 -0.50 -3.78
CA VAL A 136 -0.08 -1.23 -3.53
C VAL A 136 -0.20 -2.15 -2.32
N ASP A 137 -0.79 -1.67 -1.23
CA ASP A 137 -0.97 -2.47 -0.01
C ASP A 137 -1.91 -3.67 -0.25
N VAL A 138 -2.98 -3.49 -1.02
CA VAL A 138 -3.90 -4.58 -1.42
C VAL A 138 -3.20 -5.60 -2.31
N GLU A 139 -2.46 -5.16 -3.33
CA GLU A 139 -1.71 -6.03 -4.24
C GLU A 139 -0.67 -6.87 -3.48
N ARG A 140 0.09 -6.24 -2.57
CA ARG A 140 1.04 -6.95 -1.70
C ARG A 140 0.35 -7.95 -0.78
N SER A 141 -0.82 -7.62 -0.26
CA SER A 141 -1.61 -8.54 0.55
C SER A 141 -2.08 -9.75 -0.25
N ALA A 142 -2.51 -9.56 -1.50
CA ALA A 142 -2.90 -10.64 -2.39
C ALA A 142 -1.72 -11.56 -2.73
N GLN A 143 -0.53 -10.99 -3.00
CA GLN A 143 0.69 -11.78 -3.22
C GLN A 143 1.10 -12.59 -1.98
N ASN A 144 1.05 -11.98 -0.79
CA ASN A 144 1.35 -12.68 0.46
C ASN A 144 0.37 -13.84 0.70
N GLN A 145 -0.92 -13.64 0.43
CA GLN A 145 -1.93 -14.70 0.53
C GLN A 145 -1.60 -15.88 -0.39
N GLN A 146 -1.21 -15.62 -1.64
CA GLN A 146 -0.79 -16.68 -2.58
C GLN A 146 0.45 -17.43 -2.09
N VAL A 147 1.41 -16.73 -1.49
CA VAL A 147 2.60 -17.36 -0.90
C VAL A 147 2.20 -18.28 0.25
N LEU A 148 1.35 -17.83 1.17
CA LEU A 148 0.85 -18.64 2.28
C LEU A 148 0.09 -19.88 1.79
N GLU A 149 -0.80 -19.73 0.80
CA GLU A 149 -1.49 -20.87 0.19
C GLU A 149 -0.51 -21.87 -0.45
N SER A 150 0.56 -21.39 -1.07
CA SER A 150 1.60 -22.26 -1.63
C SER A 150 2.40 -22.97 -0.54
N MET A 151 2.60 -22.33 0.61
CA MET A 151 3.26 -22.91 1.77
C MET A 151 2.40 -24.00 2.41
N ASP A 152 1.09 -23.75 2.60
CA ASP A 152 0.15 -24.74 3.13
C ASP A 152 0.09 -25.99 2.26
N LYS A 153 0.05 -25.82 0.92
CA LYS A 153 0.10 -26.95 -0.02
C LYS A 153 1.40 -27.75 0.11
N ARG A 154 2.54 -27.07 0.27
CA ARG A 154 3.83 -27.72 0.47
C ARG A 154 3.91 -28.44 1.82
N ALA A 155 3.35 -27.85 2.88
CA ALA A 155 3.29 -28.45 4.20
C ALA A 155 2.42 -29.72 4.19
N ASP A 156 1.25 -29.70 3.54
CA ASP A 156 0.40 -30.91 3.40
C ASP A 156 1.13 -32.03 2.64
N LEU A 157 1.87 -31.68 1.58
CA LEU A 157 2.68 -32.64 0.85
C LEU A 157 3.80 -33.22 1.72
N GLN A 158 4.47 -32.38 2.51
CA GLN A 158 5.52 -32.82 3.44
C GLN A 158 4.96 -33.74 4.51
N LEU A 159 3.77 -33.45 5.06
CA LEU A 159 3.09 -34.32 6.01
C LEU A 159 2.77 -35.69 5.39
N ARG A 160 2.23 -35.73 4.17
CA ARG A 160 1.97 -37.00 3.47
C ARG A 160 3.24 -37.80 3.24
N LEU A 161 4.32 -37.15 2.79
CA LEU A 161 5.61 -37.80 2.60
C LEU A 161 6.14 -38.35 3.93
N GLN A 162 6.03 -37.58 5.01
CA GLN A 162 6.42 -38.02 6.34
C GLN A 162 5.60 -39.25 6.78
N GLU A 163 4.28 -39.24 6.60
CA GLU A 163 3.42 -40.39 6.91
C GLU A 163 3.81 -41.64 6.10
N THR A 164 4.20 -41.48 4.83
CA THR A 164 4.68 -42.62 4.03
C THR A 164 6.01 -43.19 4.54
N VAL A 165 6.95 -42.34 4.97
CA VAL A 165 8.23 -42.76 5.56
C VAL A 165 8.00 -43.41 6.92
N GLU A 166 7.08 -42.88 7.72
CA GLU A 166 6.68 -43.49 8.98
C GLU A 166 6.07 -44.89 8.77
N GLY A 167 5.22 -45.08 7.76
CA GLY A 167 4.69 -46.39 7.39
C GLY A 167 5.79 -47.41 7.04
N LEU A 168 6.81 -46.99 6.28
CA LEU A 168 7.97 -47.82 5.96
C LEU A 168 8.81 -48.14 7.20
N SER A 169 8.93 -47.21 8.15
CA SER A 169 9.67 -47.42 9.40
C SER A 169 9.07 -48.54 10.25
N VAL A 170 7.75 -48.73 10.24
CA VAL A 170 7.09 -49.84 10.94
C VAL A 170 7.60 -51.18 10.43
N VAL A 171 7.79 -51.33 9.12
CA VAL A 171 8.32 -52.56 8.51
C VAL A 171 9.76 -52.80 8.96
N ALA A 172 10.61 -51.77 8.89
CA ALA A 172 12.01 -51.87 9.29
C ALA A 172 12.16 -52.19 10.79
N ILE A 173 11.47 -51.46 11.66
CA ILE A 173 11.49 -51.67 13.12
C ILE A 173 10.95 -53.06 13.46
N SER A 174 9.87 -53.50 12.81
CA SER A 174 9.29 -54.84 13.06
C SER A 174 10.26 -55.96 12.72
N TYR A 175 10.99 -55.85 11.60
CA TYR A 175 12.01 -56.84 11.22
C TYR A 175 13.11 -56.95 12.27
N TYR A 176 13.65 -55.82 12.72
CA TYR A 176 14.67 -55.80 13.78
C TYR A 176 14.13 -56.29 15.12
N ALA A 177 12.90 -55.90 15.49
CA ALA A 177 12.26 -56.33 16.72
C ALA A 177 12.06 -57.86 16.75
N VAL A 178 11.51 -58.44 15.68
CA VAL A 178 11.33 -59.90 15.56
C VAL A 178 12.68 -60.61 15.69
N SER A 179 13.70 -60.13 14.99
CA SER A 179 15.06 -60.71 15.06
C SER A 179 15.63 -60.65 16.48
N LEU A 180 15.51 -59.51 17.15
CA LEU A 180 16.01 -59.33 18.51
C LEU A 180 15.25 -60.19 19.53
N THR A 181 13.92 -60.24 19.46
CA THR A 181 13.10 -61.09 20.33
C THR A 181 13.37 -62.58 20.08
N ALA A 182 13.60 -62.98 18.83
CA ALA A 182 13.99 -64.35 18.51
C ALA A 182 15.33 -64.74 19.14
N TYR A 183 16.34 -63.85 19.13
CA TYR A 183 17.61 -64.12 19.79
C TYR A 183 17.48 -64.15 21.32
N LEU A 184 16.69 -63.25 21.90
CA LEU A 184 16.39 -63.22 23.34
C LEU A 184 15.69 -64.48 23.83
N THR A 185 14.76 -65.01 23.02
CA THR A 185 13.97 -66.19 23.38
C THR A 185 14.60 -67.51 22.96
N TYR A 186 15.66 -67.49 22.16
CA TYR A 186 16.37 -68.68 21.71
C TYR A 186 16.78 -69.65 22.84
N PRO A 187 17.30 -69.20 24.01
CA PRO A 187 17.63 -70.13 25.09
C PRO A 187 16.43 -70.92 25.64
N LEU A 188 15.21 -70.39 25.50
CA LEU A 188 13.98 -71.05 25.93
C LEU A 188 13.58 -72.23 25.03
N THR A 189 14.07 -72.29 23.78
CA THR A 189 13.76 -73.42 22.88
C THR A 189 14.27 -74.74 23.43
N GLY A 190 15.40 -74.73 24.13
CA GLY A 190 15.97 -75.91 24.78
C GLY A 190 15.11 -76.44 25.94
N TYR A 191 14.40 -75.56 26.64
CA TYR A 191 13.51 -75.93 27.74
C TYR A 191 12.12 -76.39 27.27
N LEU A 192 11.64 -75.84 26.15
CA LEU A 192 10.29 -76.11 25.63
C LEU A 192 10.26 -77.24 24.58
N GLY A 193 11.41 -77.70 24.09
CA GLY A 193 11.49 -78.76 23.08
C GLY A 193 10.99 -78.34 21.68
N ILE A 194 10.84 -77.04 21.44
CA ILE A 194 10.31 -76.47 20.19
C ILE A 194 11.48 -76.06 19.29
N SER A 195 11.38 -76.29 17.97
CA SER A 195 12.41 -75.84 17.03
C SER A 195 12.46 -74.31 16.92
N LYS A 196 13.66 -73.77 16.68
CA LYS A 196 13.88 -72.33 16.48
C LYS A 196 12.90 -71.73 15.47
N GLY A 197 12.66 -72.43 14.36
CA GLY A 197 11.76 -71.99 13.28
C GLY A 197 10.33 -71.79 13.74
N VAL A 198 9.80 -72.73 14.54
CA VAL A 198 8.43 -72.65 15.06
C VAL A 198 8.28 -71.52 16.08
N LEU A 199 9.27 -71.34 16.97
CA LEU A 199 9.29 -70.21 17.91
C LEU A 199 9.35 -68.86 17.19
N THR A 200 10.21 -68.72 16.18
CA THR A 200 10.29 -67.49 15.38
C THR A 200 8.99 -67.20 14.65
N ALA A 201 8.36 -68.22 14.03
CA ALA A 201 7.09 -68.04 13.34
C ALA A 201 5.96 -67.61 14.29
N ALA A 202 5.94 -68.15 15.52
CA ALA A 202 4.98 -67.76 16.55
C ALA A 202 5.20 -66.31 17.06
N LEU A 203 6.44 -65.82 17.05
CA LEU A 203 6.79 -64.46 17.52
C LEU A 203 6.50 -63.36 16.51
N VAL A 204 6.48 -63.66 15.20
CA VAL A 204 6.29 -62.67 14.13
C VAL A 204 5.00 -61.87 14.33
N VAL A 205 3.86 -62.54 14.49
CA VAL A 205 2.54 -61.90 14.61
C VAL A 205 2.43 -61.00 15.86
N PRO A 206 2.73 -61.48 17.08
CA PRO A 206 2.60 -60.65 18.28
C PRO A 206 3.60 -59.47 18.30
N VAL A 207 4.83 -59.65 17.81
CA VAL A 207 5.82 -58.56 17.78
C VAL A 207 5.42 -57.47 16.80
N ILE A 208 5.00 -57.82 15.57
CA ILE A 208 4.51 -56.85 14.58
C ILE A 208 3.30 -56.08 15.14
N LEU A 209 2.36 -56.78 15.77
CA LEU A 209 1.15 -56.16 16.32
C LEU A 209 1.49 -55.19 17.46
N LEU A 210 2.47 -55.54 18.31
CA LEU A 210 2.95 -54.69 19.40
C LEU A 210 3.66 -53.43 18.86
N VAL A 211 4.55 -53.58 17.88
CA VAL A 211 5.23 -52.43 17.23
C VAL A 211 4.20 -51.51 16.56
N TRP A 212 3.23 -52.08 15.84
CA TRP A 212 2.16 -51.30 15.21
C TRP A 212 1.32 -50.53 16.23
N LEU A 213 0.89 -51.18 17.32
CA LEU A 213 0.16 -50.53 18.41
C LEU A 213 0.98 -49.42 19.05
N MET A 214 2.27 -49.64 19.29
CA MET A 214 3.17 -48.66 19.91
C MET A 214 3.29 -47.40 19.03
N VAL A 215 3.58 -47.56 17.74
CA VAL A 215 3.68 -46.43 16.79
C VAL A 215 2.34 -45.70 16.67
N ARG A 216 1.23 -46.44 16.57
CA ARG A 216 -0.11 -45.84 16.53
C ARG A 216 -0.43 -45.04 17.80
N ARG A 217 0.02 -45.50 18.97
CA ARG A 217 -0.22 -44.81 20.25
C ARG A 217 0.58 -43.52 20.37
N ILE A 218 1.83 -43.52 19.91
CA ILE A 218 2.69 -42.32 19.88
C ILE A 218 2.07 -41.26 18.97
N LYS A 219 1.61 -41.64 17.76
CA LYS A 219 0.91 -40.73 16.84
C LYS A 219 -0.31 -40.06 17.50
N HIS A 220 -1.09 -40.83 18.26
CA HIS A 220 -2.30 -40.33 18.92
C HIS A 220 -2.02 -39.35 20.08
N HIS A 221 -0.82 -39.37 20.66
CA HIS A 221 -0.38 -38.43 21.70
C HIS A 221 0.23 -37.14 21.12
N VAL A 222 0.87 -37.22 19.95
CA VAL A 222 1.56 -36.07 19.33
C VAL A 222 0.61 -35.21 18.49
N SER A 223 -0.51 -35.76 17.98
CA SER A 223 -1.47 -35.00 17.18
C SER A 223 -2.53 -34.23 17.99
N LYS A 224 -2.28 -33.95 19.28
CA LYS A 224 -3.20 -33.26 20.19
C LYS A 224 -2.50 -32.08 20.85
#